data_AF-A0A8J8WEI1-F1
#
_entry.id   AF-A0A8J8WEI1-F1
#
_cell.length_a   1.000
_cell.length_b   1.000
_cell.length_c   1.000
_cell.angle_alpha   90.00
_cell.angle_beta   90.00
_cell.angle_gamma   90.00
#
_symmetry.space_group_name_H-M   'P 1'
#
loop_
_entity.id
_entity.type
_entity.pdbx_description
1 polymer ?
#
loop_
_entity_poly.entity_id
_entity_poly.type
_entity_poly.pdbx_seq_one_letter_code
_entity_poly.pdbx_strand_id
1 'polypeptide(L)' 'MGFKDLFVGGNAGNIPIKVKCTGCQRITVVKIPSDKPFEKWNEKAKCGQCGASSCWEKV' A
#
# COMPACT_ATOMS: atom_id res chain seq x y z
N MET A 1 -8.99 19.72 -0.09
CA MET A 1 -7.72 19.18 -0.62
C MET A 1 -7.87 17.67 -0.72
N GLY A 2 -8.35 17.19 -1.87
CA GLY A 2 -8.93 15.85 -2.02
C GLY A 2 -7.97 14.86 -2.63
N PHE A 3 -7.72 13.76 -1.92
CA PHE A 3 -7.63 12.37 -2.39
C PHE A 3 -7.22 12.14 -3.87
N LYS A 4 -6.16 12.80 -4.31
CA LYS A 4 -5.45 12.58 -5.57
C LYS A 4 -3.99 12.35 -5.18
N ASP A 5 -3.26 11.59 -5.99
CA ASP A 5 -1.81 11.33 -5.85
C ASP A 5 -1.35 10.08 -5.07
N LEU A 6 -2.19 9.07 -4.88
CA LEU A 6 -1.71 7.70 -4.53
C LEU A 6 -2.17 6.59 -5.49
N PHE A 7 -2.94 6.94 -6.53
CA PHE A 7 -3.56 5.96 -7.45
C PHE A 7 -3.09 6.08 -8.92
N VAL A 8 -2.08 6.90 -9.21
CA VAL A 8 -1.61 7.13 -10.58
C VAL A 8 -0.19 6.59 -10.76
N GLY A 9 -0.12 5.27 -10.94
CA GLY A 9 1.02 4.60 -11.56
C GLY A 9 0.47 3.75 -12.68
N GLY A 10 0.36 4.31 -13.88
CA GLY A 10 0.08 3.54 -15.09
C GLY A 10 1.25 2.60 -15.34
N ASN A 11 1.14 1.35 -14.93
CA ASN A 11 2.04 0.29 -15.35
C ASN A 11 1.26 -1.02 -15.38
N ALA A 12 1.23 -1.66 -16.54
CA ALA A 12 0.48 -2.87 -16.86
C ALA A 12 0.96 -4.13 -16.10
N GLY A 13 1.60 -3.97 -14.94
CA GLY A 13 2.15 -5.04 -14.10
C GLY A 13 1.95 -4.80 -12.60
N ASN A 14 0.95 -4.00 -12.20
CA ASN A 14 0.62 -3.87 -10.77
C ASN A 14 -0.40 -4.93 -10.34
N ILE A 15 -0.03 -5.76 -9.36
CA ILE A 15 -0.93 -6.73 -8.74
C ILE A 15 -1.71 -6.09 -7.58
N PRO A 16 -3.05 -6.22 -7.54
CA PRO A 16 -3.82 -5.85 -6.38
C PRO A 16 -3.57 -6.87 -5.27
N ILE A 17 -3.13 -6.40 -4.11
CA ILE A 17 -2.98 -7.22 -2.90
C ILE A 17 -3.80 -6.62 -1.78
N LYS A 18 -4.50 -7.50 -1.05
CA LYS A 18 -5.15 -7.13 0.20
C LYS A 18 -4.09 -6.98 1.26
N VAL A 19 -4.12 -5.85 1.93
CA VAL A 19 -3.20 -5.51 3.01
C VAL A 19 -3.98 -4.98 4.19
N LYS A 20 -3.52 -5.29 5.40
CA LYS A 20 -4.04 -4.77 6.65
C LYS A 20 -2.95 -3.96 7.32
N CYS A 21 -3.22 -2.72 7.66
CA CYS A 21 -2.28 -1.98 8.50
C CYS A 21 -2.40 -2.49 9.94
N THR A 22 -1.30 -2.93 10.55
CA THR A 22 -1.25 -3.40 11.94
C THR A 22 -1.54 -2.30 12.95
N GLY A 23 -1.10 -1.07 12.65
CA GLY A 23 -1.27 0.08 13.55
C GLY A 23 -2.72 0.56 13.70
N CYS A 24 -3.53 0.49 12.63
CA CYS A 24 -4.94 0.90 12.67
C CYS A 24 -5.93 -0.24 12.39
N GLN A 25 -5.42 -1.47 12.24
CA GLN A 25 -6.15 -2.71 11.93
C GLN A 25 -7.07 -2.66 10.70
N ARG A 26 -6.91 -1.65 9.84
CA ARG A 26 -7.72 -1.42 8.64
C ARG A 26 -7.23 -2.25 7.48
N ILE A 27 -8.16 -2.93 6.83
CA ILE A 27 -7.93 -3.70 5.60
C ILE A 27 -8.19 -2.79 4.40
N THR A 28 -7.27 -2.78 3.45
CA THR A 28 -7.39 -2.07 2.17
C THR A 28 -6.75 -2.90 1.06
N VAL A 29 -7.01 -2.53 -0.19
CA VAL A 29 -6.38 -3.15 -1.36
C VAL A 29 -5.40 -2.15 -1.95
N VAL A 30 -4.14 -2.54 -2.03
CA VAL A 30 -3.08 -1.74 -2.64
C VAL A 30 -2.59 -2.42 -3.90
N LYS A 31 -2.22 -1.62 -4.88
CA LYS A 31 -1.65 -2.12 -6.13
C LYS A 31 -0.13 -1.99 -6.01
N ILE A 32 0.57 -3.11 -5.96
CA ILE A 32 2.03 -3.12 -5.92
C ILE A 32 2.61 -3.56 -7.27
N PRO A 33 3.78 -3.05 -7.70
CA PRO A 33 4.45 -3.57 -8.88
C PRO A 33 4.78 -5.05 -8.68
N SER A 34 4.42 -5.90 -9.63
CA SER A 34 4.74 -7.34 -9.57
C SER A 34 6.25 -7.60 -9.57
N ASP A 35 7.04 -6.64 -10.04
CA ASP A 35 8.51 -6.67 -10.06
C ASP A 35 9.14 -6.29 -8.70
N LYS A 36 8.36 -5.73 -7.77
CA LYS A 36 8.86 -5.32 -6.44
C LYS A 36 8.29 -6.18 -5.32
N PRO A 37 9.14 -6.69 -4.40
CA PRO A 37 8.66 -7.40 -3.24
C PRO A 37 7.87 -6.46 -2.33
N PHE A 38 6.83 -7.02 -1.70
CA PHE A 38 5.92 -6.31 -0.81
C PHE A 38 6.65 -5.59 0.33
N GLU A 39 7.70 -6.20 0.90
CA GLU A 39 8.50 -5.61 1.97
C GLU A 39 9.08 -4.25 1.56
N LYS A 40 9.71 -4.18 0.38
CA LYS A 40 10.27 -2.92 -0.15
C LYS A 40 9.22 -1.88 -0.49
N TRP A 41 8.02 -2.33 -0.86
CA TRP A 41 6.88 -1.43 -1.02
C TRP A 41 6.40 -0.91 0.35
N ASN A 42 6.27 -1.80 1.34
CA ASN A 42 5.80 -1.50 2.70
C ASN A 42 6.71 -0.51 3.44
N GLU A 43 8.03 -0.62 3.26
CA GLU A 43 9.01 0.34 3.81
C GLU A 43 8.76 1.78 3.34
N LYS A 44 8.33 1.96 2.08
CA LYS A 44 8.02 3.27 1.51
C LYS A 44 6.55 3.66 1.67
N ALA A 45 5.67 2.69 1.88
CA ALA A 45 4.24 2.88 1.96
C ALA A 45 3.83 3.31 3.37
N LYS A 46 3.41 4.57 3.49
CA LYS A 46 2.83 5.10 4.72
C LYS A 46 1.33 4.81 4.77
N CYS A 47 0.82 4.49 5.95
CA CYS A 47 -0.60 4.41 6.15
C CYS A 47 -1.22 5.81 6.16
N GLY A 48 -2.13 6.08 5.23
CA GLY A 48 -2.84 7.36 5.18
C GLY A 48 -3.75 7.63 6.38
N GLN A 49 -4.08 6.61 7.18
CA GLN A 49 -4.92 6.76 8.38
C GLN A 49 -4.14 6.99 9.67
N CYS A 50 -3.08 6.21 9.94
CA CYS A 50 -2.31 6.34 11.18
C CYS A 50 -0.94 6.99 10.99
N GLY A 51 -0.54 7.31 9.76
CA GLY A 51 0.77 7.89 9.46
C GLY A 51 1.95 6.94 9.67
N ALA A 52 1.71 5.71 10.12
CA ALA A 52 2.75 4.71 10.36
C ALA A 52 3.36 4.22 9.04
N SER A 53 4.70 4.15 9.01
CA SER A 53 5.48 3.51 7.95
C SER A 53 5.63 2.02 8.26
N SER A 54 5.73 1.17 7.24
CA SER A 54 5.95 -0.28 7.42
C SER A 54 4.85 -1.02 8.21
N CYS A 55 3.62 -0.50 8.26
CA CYS A 55 2.55 -1.16 9.03
C CYS A 55 1.73 -2.17 8.22
N TRP A 56 1.97 -2.36 6.92
CA TRP A 56 1.11 -3.19 6.08
C TRP A 56 1.50 -4.67 6.19
N GLU A 57 0.51 -5.52 6.48
CA GLU A 57 0.60 -6.98 6.41
C GLU A 57 -0.32 -7.50 5.30
N LYS A 58 0.07 -8.57 4.60
CA LYS A 58 -0.80 -9.21 3.62
C LYS A 58 -1.88 -10.02 4.33
N VAL A 59 -3.10 -10.02 3.78
CA VAL A 59 -4.26 -10.82 4.27
C VAL A 59 -4.84 -11.64 3.14
#